data_AF-A0A846DAP3-F1
#
_entry.id   AF-A0A846DAP3-F1
#
_cell.length_a   1.000
_cell.length_b   1.000
_cell.length_c   1.000
_cell.angle_alpha   90.00
_cell.angle_beta   90.00
_cell.angle_gamma   90.00
#
_symmetry.space_group_name_H-M   'P 1'
#
loop_
_entity.id
_entity.type
_entity.pdbx_description
1 polymer ?
#
loop_
_entity_poly.entity_id
_entity_poly.type
_entity_poly.pdbx_seq_one_letter_code
_entity_poly.pdbx_strand_id
1 'polypeptide(L)'
;MIDYPQILVFPYFLESKLEVFSREDLQDLEQTLARLQSNPPENVEEILRNWFKERFTIRDEFRKFYDIRKKELGKVPPTEPIQPDRLNNWFQELREQVKDQLNNKGNGEQGIGNRK
;
A
#
# COMPACT_ATOMS: atom_id res chain seq x y z
N MET A 1 -14.89 9.70 5.52
CA MET A 1 -13.56 10.32 5.36
C MET A 1 -12.53 9.36 5.93
N ILE A 2 -11.42 9.12 5.24
CA ILE A 2 -10.30 8.37 5.82
C ILE A 2 -9.43 9.34 6.61
N ASP A 3 -9.34 9.14 7.92
CA ASP A 3 -8.50 9.94 8.84
C ASP A 3 -7.15 9.23 9.07
N TYR A 4 -6.70 8.48 8.05
CA TYR A 4 -5.50 7.65 8.10
C TYR A 4 -4.47 8.16 7.09
N PRO A 5 -3.88 9.36 7.28
CA PRO A 5 -2.97 9.98 6.31
C PRO A 5 -1.73 9.15 6.03
N GLN A 6 -1.35 8.26 6.96
CA GLN A 6 -0.28 7.30 6.74
C GLN A 6 -0.56 6.35 5.58
N ILE A 7 -1.83 6.03 5.25
CA ILE A 7 -2.14 5.17 4.10
C ILE A 7 -1.65 5.76 2.78
N LEU A 8 -1.58 7.09 2.66
CA LEU A 8 -1.11 7.76 1.45
C LEU A 8 0.35 7.48 1.14
N VAL A 9 1.17 7.19 2.16
CA VAL A 9 2.59 6.83 1.95
C VAL A 9 2.79 5.35 1.69
N PHE A 10 1.73 4.53 1.79
CA PHE A 10 1.82 3.10 1.62
C PHE A 10 2.31 2.63 0.24
N PRO A 11 1.93 3.24 -0.90
CA PRO A 11 2.48 2.86 -2.21
C PRO A 11 4.00 3.05 -2.27
N TYR A 12 4.51 4.13 -1.67
CA TYR A 12 5.95 4.38 -1.57
C TYR A 12 6.66 3.39 -0.64
N PHE A 13 6.00 3.00 0.45
CA PHE A 13 6.51 1.98 1.34
C PHE A 13 6.58 0.62 0.64
N LEU A 14 5.54 0.24 -0.10
CA LEU A 14 5.51 -1.00 -0.88
C LEU A 14 6.68 -1.07 -1.88
N GLU A 15 6.95 0.04 -2.58
CA GLU A 15 8.06 0.15 -3.53
C GLU A 15 9.43 0.12 -2.83
N SER A 16 9.59 0.91 -1.76
CA SER A 16 10.88 1.09 -1.08
C SER A 16 11.25 -0.08 -0.16
N LYS A 17 10.27 -0.83 0.33
CA LYS A 17 10.44 -1.85 1.36
C LYS A 17 9.81 -3.18 0.97
N LEU A 18 9.83 -3.54 -0.31
CA LEU A 18 9.35 -4.84 -0.79
C LEU A 18 9.97 -6.03 -0.04
N GLU A 19 11.21 -5.90 0.43
CA GLU A 19 11.92 -6.89 1.24
C GLU A 19 11.17 -7.32 2.51
N VAL A 20 10.34 -6.43 3.08
CA VAL A 20 9.60 -6.70 4.34
C VAL A 20 8.30 -7.47 4.12
N PHE A 21 7.85 -7.59 2.86
CA PHE A 21 6.61 -8.27 2.50
C PHE A 21 6.91 -9.69 2.02
N SER A 22 6.26 -10.70 2.58
CA SER A 22 6.27 -12.05 2.00
C SER A 22 5.38 -12.10 0.75
N ARG A 23 5.54 -13.15 -0.06
CA ARG A 23 4.62 -13.38 -1.18
C ARG A 23 3.16 -13.50 -0.69
N GLU A 24 2.96 -14.22 0.41
CA GLU A 24 1.65 -14.39 1.05
C GLU A 24 1.06 -13.06 1.51
N ASP A 25 1.88 -12.16 2.08
CA ASP A 25 1.44 -10.82 2.47
C ASP A 25 0.95 -10.01 1.28
N LEU A 26 1.67 -10.07 0.15
CA LEU A 26 1.28 -9.38 -1.07
C LEU A 26 0.00 -9.97 -1.70
N GLN A 27 -0.17 -11.30 -1.65
CA GLN A 27 -1.40 -11.94 -2.13
C GLN A 27 -2.61 -11.57 -1.28
N ASP A 28 -2.45 -11.59 0.05
CA ASP A 28 -3.51 -11.21 0.97
C ASP A 28 -3.86 -9.71 0.87
N LEU A 29 -2.85 -8.86 0.65
CA LEU A 29 -3.05 -7.44 0.37
C LEU A 29 -3.82 -7.22 -0.94
N GLU A 30 -3.47 -7.93 -2.02
CA GLU A 30 -4.20 -7.86 -3.30
C GLU A 30 -5.67 -8.24 -3.13
N GLN A 31 -5.95 -9.33 -2.40
CA GLN A 31 -7.31 -9.76 -2.11
C GLN A 31 -8.08 -8.74 -1.26
N THR A 32 -7.43 -8.17 -0.25
CA THR A 32 -8.01 -7.14 0.61
C THR A 32 -8.37 -5.90 -0.22
N LEU A 33 -7.45 -5.41 -1.06
CA LEU A 33 -7.68 -4.28 -1.96
C LEU A 33 -8.79 -4.57 -2.98
N ALA A 34 -8.85 -5.78 -3.54
CA ALA A 34 -9.89 -6.19 -4.47
C ALA A 34 -11.29 -6.16 -3.81
N ARG A 35 -11.40 -6.61 -2.55
CA ARG A 35 -12.66 -6.53 -1.78
C ARG A 35 -13.07 -5.10 -1.51
N LEU A 36 -12.11 -4.25 -1.10
CA LEU A 36 -12.35 -2.83 -0.86
C LEU A 36 -12.77 -2.08 -2.13
N GLN A 37 -12.19 -2.44 -3.29
CA GLN A 37 -12.58 -1.86 -4.58
C GLN A 37 -13.98 -2.30 -5.02
N SER A 38 -14.31 -3.59 -4.89
CA SER A 38 -15.56 -4.12 -5.42
C SER A 38 -16.78 -3.76 -4.58
N ASN A 39 -16.62 -3.61 -3.27
CA ASN A 39 -17.68 -3.21 -2.37
C ASN A 39 -17.05 -2.50 -1.17
N PRO A 40 -16.73 -1.19 -1.27
CA PRO A 40 -16.08 -0.46 -0.20
C PRO A 40 -17.04 -0.38 1.01
N PRO A 41 -16.78 -1.12 2.10
CA PRO A 41 -17.60 -0.97 3.30
C PRO A 41 -17.33 0.39 3.95
N GLU A 42 -18.26 0.89 4.76
CA GLU A 42 -18.01 2.12 5.53
C GLU A 42 -16.76 2.01 6.44
N ASN A 43 -16.36 0.78 6.79
CA ASN A 43 -15.23 0.45 7.67
C ASN A 43 -13.91 0.14 6.91
N VAL A 44 -13.71 0.66 5.70
CA VAL A 44 -12.47 0.49 4.91
C VAL A 44 -11.21 0.74 5.75
N GLU A 45 -11.21 1.80 6.56
CA GLU A 45 -10.08 2.16 7.41
C GLU A 45 -9.77 1.08 8.46
N GLU A 46 -10.81 0.51 9.07
CA GLU A 46 -10.65 -0.53 10.09
C GLU A 46 -10.08 -1.81 9.49
N ILE A 47 -10.52 -2.18 8.28
CA ILE A 47 -10.01 -3.34 7.54
C ILE A 47 -8.51 -3.19 7.29
N LEU A 48 -8.08 -2.03 6.76
CA LEU A 48 -6.66 -1.76 6.52
C LEU A 48 -5.87 -1.74 7.83
N ARG A 49 -6.39 -1.11 8.89
CA ARG A 49 -5.74 -1.10 10.21
C ARG A 49 -5.57 -2.50 10.78
N ASN A 50 -6.59 -3.36 10.65
CA ASN A 50 -6.51 -4.74 11.11
C ASN A 50 -5.50 -5.54 10.30
N TRP A 51 -5.46 -5.36 8.98
CA TRP A 51 -4.45 -5.98 8.11
C TRP A 51 -3.01 -5.69 8.58
N PHE A 52 -2.72 -4.44 8.95
CA PHE A 52 -1.43 -4.08 9.55
C PHE A 52 -1.23 -4.64 10.95
N LYS A 53 -2.28 -4.70 11.79
CA LYS A 53 -2.17 -5.26 13.14
C LYS A 53 -1.76 -6.72 13.13
N GLU A 54 -2.26 -7.50 12.17
CA GLU A 54 -1.91 -8.92 12.01
C GLU A 54 -0.45 -9.11 11.55
N ARG A 55 0.15 -8.09 10.92
CA ARG A 55 1.50 -8.12 10.36
C ARG A 55 2.44 -7.19 11.10
N PHE A 56 2.87 -7.63 12.28
CA PHE A 56 3.66 -6.82 13.21
C PHE A 56 4.92 -6.23 12.57
N THR A 57 5.70 -7.01 11.81
CA THR A 57 6.93 -6.56 11.15
C THR A 57 6.65 -5.47 10.11
N ILE A 58 5.67 -5.70 9.23
CA ILE A 58 5.27 -4.73 8.19
C ILE A 58 4.77 -3.44 8.85
N ARG A 59 3.95 -3.55 9.89
CA ARG A 59 3.45 -2.41 10.65
C ARG A 59 4.56 -1.59 11.29
N ASP A 60 5.55 -2.23 11.91
CA ASP A 60 6.64 -1.54 12.58
C ASP A 60 7.53 -0.80 11.57
N GLU A 61 7.90 -1.46 10.47
CA GLU A 61 8.66 -0.86 9.38
C GLU A 61 7.89 0.25 8.68
N PHE A 62 6.58 0.07 8.46
CA PHE A 62 5.72 1.10 7.90
C PHE A 62 5.64 2.34 8.80
N ARG A 63 5.55 2.12 10.11
CA ARG A 63 5.55 3.22 11.09
C ARG A 63 6.87 3.98 11.09
N LYS A 64 8.02 3.28 11.03
CA LYS A 64 9.34 3.92 10.91
C LYS A 64 9.45 4.71 9.61
N PHE A 65 9.03 4.11 8.49
CA PHE A 65 9.02 4.78 7.19
C PHE A 65 8.14 6.02 7.19
N TYR A 66 6.94 5.93 7.78
CA TYR A 66 6.06 7.08 7.94
C TYR A 66 6.67 8.15 8.86
N ASP A 67 7.34 7.81 9.95
CA ASP A 67 8.00 8.81 10.81
C ASP A 67 9.11 9.56 10.06
N ILE A 68 9.92 8.85 9.27
CA ILE A 68 10.96 9.42 8.41
C ILE A 68 10.31 10.34 7.37
N ARG A 69 9.33 9.82 6.61
CA ARG A 69 8.60 10.59 5.60
C ARG A 69 7.85 11.76 6.21
N LYS A 70 7.30 11.64 7.42
CA LYS A 70 6.58 12.71 8.12
C LYS A 70 7.50 13.87 8.47
N LYS A 71 8.77 13.61 8.82
CA LYS A 71 9.76 14.67 9.02
C LYS A 71 10.08 15.41 7.71
N GLU A 72 10.03 14.71 6.58
CA GLU A 72 10.17 15.34 5.25
C GLU A 72 8.88 16.05 4.80
N LEU A 73 7.72 15.46 5.08
CA LEU A 73 6.37 15.94 4.76
C LEU A 73 5.88 17.02 5.72
N GLY A 74 6.54 17.26 6.86
CA GLY A 74 6.23 18.36 7.77
C GLY A 74 6.42 19.76 7.16
N LYS A 75 6.89 19.83 5.91
CA LYS A 75 6.95 21.03 5.07
C LYS A 75 5.77 21.14 4.08
N VAL A 76 4.95 20.10 3.96
CA VAL A 76 3.79 20.06 3.07
C VAL A 76 2.54 20.40 3.91
N PRO A 77 1.72 21.39 3.50
CA PRO A 77 0.49 21.72 4.20
C PRO A 77 -0.43 20.48 4.29
N PRO A 78 -1.34 20.42 5.28
CA PRO A 78 -2.24 19.29 5.45
C PRO A 78 -2.96 19.01 4.14
N THR A 79 -2.67 17.86 3.54
CA THR A 79 -3.30 17.44 2.29
C THR A 79 -4.80 17.36 2.53
N GLU A 80 -5.58 17.99 1.67
CA GLU A 80 -7.04 17.93 1.74
C GLU A 80 -7.52 16.49 1.87
N PRO A 81 -8.59 16.23 2.64
CA PRO A 81 -9.14 14.90 2.81
C PRO A 81 -9.37 14.25 1.44
N ILE A 82 -8.92 13.01 1.29
CA ILE A 82 -9.04 12.28 0.03
C ILE A 82 -10.53 12.17 -0.30
N GLN A 83 -10.94 12.78 -1.40
CA GLN A 83 -12.30 12.64 -1.92
C GLN A 83 -12.54 11.16 -2.26
N PRO A 84 -13.75 10.62 -2.05
CA PRO A 84 -14.05 9.20 -2.25
C PRO A 84 -13.70 8.71 -3.66
N ASP A 85 -13.86 9.56 -4.68
CA ASP A 85 -13.49 9.25 -6.07
C ASP A 85 -11.97 9.04 -6.23
N ARG A 86 -11.17 9.91 -5.59
CA ARG A 86 -9.71 9.80 -5.55
C ARG A 86 -9.25 8.58 -4.77
N LEU A 87 -10.02 8.17 -3.76
CA LEU A 87 -9.73 6.99 -2.97
C LEU A 87 -9.93 5.70 -3.77
N ASN A 88 -10.99 5.62 -4.59
CA ASN A 88 -11.19 4.47 -5.47
C ASN A 88 -10.06 4.34 -6.51
N ASN A 89 -9.66 5.45 -7.11
CA ASN A 89 -8.49 5.49 -8.01
C ASN A 89 -7.21 5.03 -7.29
N TRP A 90 -6.98 5.51 -6.07
CA TRP A 90 -5.82 5.11 -5.25
C TRP A 90 -5.80 3.60 -4.95
N PHE A 91 -6.95 2.99 -4.63
CA PHE A 91 -7.04 1.54 -4.42
C PHE A 91 -6.74 0.75 -5.70
N GLN A 92 -7.19 1.24 -6.86
CA GLN A 92 -6.87 0.64 -8.15
C GLN A 92 -5.36 0.67 -8.42
N GLU A 93 -4.74 1.84 -8.33
CA GLU A 93 -3.32 2.03 -8.57
C GLU A 93 -2.47 1.15 -7.62
N LEU A 94 -2.82 1.14 -6.33
CA LEU A 94 -2.11 0.32 -5.35
C LEU A 94 -2.28 -1.18 -5.65
N ARG A 95 -3.47 -1.63 -6.06
CA ARG A 95 -3.70 -3.03 -6.41
C ARG A 95 -2.88 -3.44 -7.64
N GLU A 96 -2.80 -2.60 -8.65
CA GLU A 96 -1.95 -2.84 -9.83
C GLU A 96 -0.48 -2.92 -9.43
N GLN A 97 -0.01 -2.03 -8.56
CA GLN A 97 1.34 -2.07 -8.03
C GLN A 97 1.61 -3.38 -7.27
N VAL A 98 0.71 -3.83 -6.39
CA VAL A 98 0.86 -5.10 -5.67
C VAL A 98 0.92 -6.29 -6.63
N LYS A 99 0.10 -6.28 -7.70
CA LYS A 99 0.15 -7.30 -8.75
C LYS A 99 1.48 -7.31 -9.49
N ASP A 100 2.01 -6.15 -9.85
CA ASP A 100 3.33 -6.01 -10.48
C ASP A 100 4.43 -6.58 -9.57
N GLN A 101 4.40 -6.22 -8.28
CA GLN A 101 5.33 -6.74 -7.28
C GLN A 101 5.21 -8.27 -7.11
N LEU A 102 4.00 -8.83 -7.14
CA LEU A 102 3.77 -10.28 -7.12
C LEU A 102 4.34 -10.98 -8.35
N ASN A 103 4.18 -10.38 -9.53
CA ASN A 103 4.75 -10.91 -10.77
C ASN A 103 6.28 -10.86 -10.75
N ASN A 104 6.87 -9.76 -10.27
CA ASN A 104 8.32 -9.60 -10.14
C ASN A 104 8.91 -10.55 -9.07
N LYS A 105 8.20 -10.79 -7.97
CA LYS A 105 8.64 -11.74 -6.92
C LYS A 105 8.39 -13.22 -7.30
N GLY A 106 7.43 -13.48 -8.18
CA GLY A 106 7.14 -14.80 -8.73
C GLY A 106 8.08 -15.21 -9.88
N ASN A 107 8.60 -14.24 -10.63
CA ASN A 107 9.54 -14.45 -11.73
C ASN A 107 10.99 -14.29 -11.27
N GLY A 108 11.40 -15.16 -10.34
CA GLY A 108 12.81 -15.45 -10.10
C GLY A 108 13.53 -16.11 -11.29
N GLU A 109 12.82 -16.40 -12.39
CA GLU A 109 13.40 -16.71 -13.68
C GLU A 109 12.62 -15.99 -14.80
N GLN A 110 13.37 -15.40 -15.74
CA GLN A 110 12.96 -14.67 -16.94
C GLN A 110 12.52 -13.21 -16.79
N GLY A 111 13.45 -12.30 -17.09
CA GLY A 111 13.09 -10.93 -17.42
C GLY A 111 14.21 -9.91 -17.64
N ILE A 112 15.38 -10.28 -18.17
CA ILE A 112 16.26 -9.24 -18.78
C ILE A 112 15.59 -8.79 -20.08
N GLY A 113 14.61 -7.90 -19.94
CA GLY A 113 13.95 -7.18 -21.02
C GLY A 113 14.86 -6.07 -21.53
N ASN A 114 15.87 -6.44 -22.31
CA ASN A 114 16.53 -5.47 -23.20
C ASN A 114 15.49 -4.94 -24.20
N ARG A 115 15.12 -3.67 -24.05
CA ARG A 115 14.69 -2.75 -25.11
C ARG A 115 15.34 -1.41 -24.76
N LYS A 116 16.14 -0.76 -25.59
CA LYS A 116 16.24 -0.75 -27.04
C LYS A 116 17.61 -0.21 -27.45
#